data_AF-A0A8X8XR80-F1
#
_entry.id   AF-A0A8X8XR80-F1
#
_cell.length_a   1.000
_cell.length_b   1.000
_cell.length_c   1.000
_cell.angle_alpha   90.00
_cell.angle_beta   90.00
_cell.angle_gamma   90.00
#
_symmetry.space_group_name_H-M   'P 1'
#
loop_
_entity.id
_entity.type
_entity.pdbx_description
1 polymer ?
#
loop_
_entity_poly.entity_id
_entity_poly.type
_entity_poly.pdbx_seq_one_letter_code
_entity_poly.pdbx_strand_id
1 'polypeptide(L)' 'MERVWASDNGFTRPIPDFIGSWSSLAQLRFQGNSFVGPIPASFSNLSLLNDL' A
#
# COMPACT_ATOMS: atom_id res chain seq x y z
N MET A 1 -4.72 -11.77 1.41
CA MET A 1 -3.27 -11.57 1.67
C MET A 1 -3.17 -10.69 2.90
N GLU A 2 -2.41 -11.09 3.90
CA GLU A 2 -2.39 -10.38 5.21
C GLU A 2 -1.24 -9.37 5.33
N ARG A 3 -0.11 -9.62 4.64
CA ARG A 3 1.09 -8.78 4.77
C ARG A 3 1.71 -8.55 3.40
N VAL A 4 2.11 -7.31 3.13
CA VAL A 4 2.85 -6.93 1.92
C VAL A 4 4.03 -6.06 2.31
N TRP A 5 5.24 -6.51 1.97
CA TRP A 5 6.48 -5.76 2.17
C TRP A 5 7.12 -5.48 0.83
N ALA A 6 7.39 -4.20 0.57
CA ALA A 6 8.09 -3.76 -0.61
C ALA A 6 8.96 -2.52 -0.32
N SER A 7 9.52 -2.45 0.88
CA SER A 7 10.42 -1.38 1.31
C SER A 7 11.70 -1.33 0.48
N ASP A 8 12.28 -0.15 0.32
CA ASP A 8 13.61 0.06 -0.25
C ASP A 8 13.81 -0.50 -1.68
N ASN A 9 12.77 -0.45 -2.51
CA ASN A 9 12.79 -0.96 -3.90
C ASN A 9 12.92 0.13 -4.97
N GLY A 10 13.01 1.41 -4.58
CA GLY A 10 13.15 2.51 -5.52
C GLY A 10 11.94 2.70 -6.44
N PHE A 11 10.73 2.31 -6.03
CA PHE A 11 9.53 2.55 -6.84
C PHE A 11 9.24 4.05 -6.98
N THR A 12 9.05 4.52 -8.21
CA THR A 12 8.89 5.96 -8.54
C THR A 12 7.54 6.32 -9.12
N ARG A 13 6.63 5.36 -9.22
CA ARG A 13 5.29 5.54 -9.81
C ARG A 13 4.23 5.72 -8.72
N PRO A 14 3.00 6.14 -9.07
CA PRO A 14 1.91 6.18 -8.10
C PRO A 14 1.55 4.80 -7.56
N ILE A 15 1.00 4.78 -6.36
CA ILE A 15 0.41 3.55 -5.80
C ILE A 15 -0.84 3.24 -6.63
N PRO A 16 -0.99 2.02 -7.17
CA PRO A 16 -2.16 1.69 -7.98
C PRO A 16 -3.45 1.58 -7.16
N ASP A 17 -4.58 1.96 -7.77
CA ASP A 17 -5.90 1.89 -7.11
C ASP A 17 -6.33 0.46 -6.74
N PHE A 18 -5.77 -0.57 -7.37
CA PHE A 18 -6.11 -1.96 -7.04
C PHE A 18 -5.73 -2.35 -5.61
N ILE A 19 -4.91 -1.54 -4.91
CA ILE A 19 -4.51 -1.84 -3.54
C ILE A 19 -5.74 -2.03 -2.62
N GLY A 20 -6.83 -1.29 -2.85
CA GLY A 20 -8.08 -1.45 -2.12
C GLY A 20 -8.83 -2.76 -2.35
N SER A 21 -8.36 -3.62 -3.27
CA SER A 21 -8.88 -5.00 -3.42
C SER A 21 -8.32 -5.95 -2.35
N TRP A 22 -7.29 -5.55 -1.61
CA TRP A 22 -6.66 -6.38 -0.58
C TRP A 22 -7.41 -6.25 0.76
N SER A 23 -8.69 -6.63 0.78
CA SER A 23 -9.57 -6.49 1.96
C SER A 23 -9.09 -7.23 3.21
N SER A 24 -8.22 -8.24 3.06
CA SER A 24 -7.62 -8.96 4.19
C SER A 24 -6.25 -8.43 4.63
N LEU A 25 -5.77 -7.32 4.06
CA LEU A 25 -4.44 -6.78 4.37
C LEU A 25 -4.43 -6.21 5.78
N ALA A 26 -3.52 -6.71 6.62
CA ALA A 26 -3.28 -6.26 7.98
C ALA A 26 -2.00 -5.43 8.10
N GLN A 27 -0.97 -5.75 7.30
CA GLN A 27 0.32 -5.06 7.34
C GLN A 27 0.78 -4.62 5.95
N LEU A 28 1.22 -3.37 5.83
CA LEU A 28 1.80 -2.81 4.62
C LEU A 28 3.12 -2.11 4.94
N ARG A 29 4.19 -2.41 4.19
CA ARG A 29 5.50 -1.74 4.34
C ARG A 29 6.02 -1.27 3.00
N PHE A 30 6.02 0.05 2.79
CA PHE A 30 6.43 0.71 1.54
C PHE A 30 7.49 1.81 1.75
N GLN A 31 8.03 1.94 2.97
CA GLN A 31 9.07 2.92 3.28
C GLN A 31 10.33 2.74 2.41
N GLY A 32 11.10 3.82 2.23
CA GLY A 32 12.33 3.77 1.41
C GLY A 32 12.09 3.70 -0.10
N ASN A 33 10.85 3.93 -0.55
CA ASN A 33 10.52 4.12 -1.96
C ASN A 33 10.36 5.60 -2.31
N SER A 34 10.14 5.88 -3.58
CA SER A 34 9.93 7.22 -4.14
C SER A 34 8.57 7.34 -4.84
N PHE A 35 7.53 6.71 -4.29
CA PHE A 35 6.17 6.77 -4.84
C PHE A 35 5.74 8.25 -5.03
N VAL A 36 5.04 8.53 -6.13
CA VAL A 36 4.61 9.90 -6.49
C VAL A 36 3.11 9.99 -6.66
N GLY A 37 2.55 11.19 -6.58
CA GLY A 37 1.11 11.40 -6.70
C GLY A 37 0.36 11.14 -5.39
N PRO A 38 -1.00 11.21 -5.42
CA PRO A 38 -1.81 11.06 -4.23
C PRO A 38 -1.85 9.61 -3.76
N ILE A 39 -2.17 9.42 -2.47
CA ILE A 39 -2.57 8.12 -1.95
C ILE A 39 -3.94 7.77 -2.56
N PRO A 40 -4.10 6.60 -3.21
CA PRO A 40 -5.38 6.15 -3.76
C PRO A 40 -6.52 6.21 -2.75
N ALA A 41 -7.68 6.73 -3.15
CA ALA A 41 -8.87 6.73 -2.29
C ALA A 41 -9.29 5.30 -1.88
N SER A 42 -8.92 4.30 -2.69
CA SER A 42 -9.14 2.88 -2.41
C SER A 42 -8.38 2.36 -1.18
N PHE A 43 -7.42 3.12 -0.62
CA PHE A 43 -6.85 2.82 0.71
C PHE A 43 -7.93 2.76 1.81
N SER A 44 -9.04 3.49 1.66
CA SER A 44 -10.17 3.42 2.59
C SER A 44 -10.83 2.03 2.64
N ASN A 45 -10.63 1.18 1.63
CA ASN A 45 -11.15 -0.19 1.61
C ASN A 45 -10.27 -1.17 2.40
N LEU A 46 -9.08 -0.76 2.85
CA LEU A 46 -8.18 -1.58 3.66
C LEU A 46 -8.61 -1.58 5.13
N SER A 47 -9.84 -2.03 5.39
CA SER A 47 -10.48 -1.92 6.71
C SER A 47 -9.80 -2.73 7.81
N LEU A 48 -8.97 -3.72 7.46
CA LEU A 48 -8.20 -4.53 8.39
C LEU A 48 -6.75 -4.07 8.55
N LEU A 49 -6.31 -3.03 7.81
CA LEU A 49 -4.95 -2.51 7.90
C LEU A 49 -4.76 -1.84 9.26
N ASN A 50 -3.90 -2.42 10.08
CA ASN A 50 -3.60 -1.94 11.42
C ASN A 50 -2.11 -1.67 11.65
N ASP A 51 -1.28 -1.95 10.65
CA ASP A 51 0.16 -1.75 10.72
C ASP A 51 0.72 -1.23 9.37
N LEU A 52 1.30 -0.01 9.36
CA LEU A 52 1.78 0.73 8.19
C LEU A 52 3.23 1.20 8.35
#